data_AF-A0A969SDC6-F1
#
_entry.id   AF-A0A969SDC6-F1
#
_cell.length_a   1.000
_cell.length_b   1.000
_cell.length_c   1.000
_cell.angle_alpha   90.00
_cell.angle_beta   90.00
_cell.angle_gamma   90.00
#
_symmetry.space_group_name_H-M   'P 1'
#
loop_
_entity.id
_entity.type
_entity.pdbx_description
1 polymer ?
#
loop_
_entity_poly.entity_id
_entity_poly.type
_entity_poly.pdbx_seq_one_letter_code
_entity_poly.pdbx_strand_id
1 'polypeptide(L)' 'MKLNEIKDNPGSRKSRLRIGRGIGSGMGKTGGRGG' A
#
# COMPACT_ATOMS: atom_id res chain seq x y z
N MET A 1 -2.99 27.05 10.86
CA MET A 1 -3.18 25.65 10.43
C MET A 1 -4.64 25.47 10.09
N LYS A 2 -4.93 25.19 8.83
CA LYS A 2 -6.27 24.78 8.40
C LYS A 2 -6.40 23.26 8.46
N LEU A 3 -7.61 22.75 8.61
CA LEU A 3 -7.85 21.29 8.72
C LEU A 3 -7.33 20.50 7.50
N ASN A 4 -7.33 21.11 6.31
CA ASN A 4 -6.83 20.53 5.06
C ASN A 4 -5.29 20.51 4.93
N GLU A 5 -4.57 21.17 5.83
CA GLU A 5 -3.11 21.27 5.81
C GLU A 5 -2.45 20.25 6.77
N ILE A 6 -3.24 19.52 7.55
CA ILE A 6 -2.75 18.49 8.47
C ILE A 6 -2.17 17.33 7.65
N LYS A 7 -0.87 17.11 7.79
CA LYS A 7 -0.13 16.01 7.16
C LYS A 7 0.61 15.21 8.23
N ASP A 8 0.69 13.90 8.04
CA ASP A 8 1.53 13.06 8.88
C ASP A 8 3.02 13.33 8.61
N ASN A 9 3.87 12.95 9.56
CA ASN A 9 5.32 12.97 9.35
C ASN A 9 5.69 12.02 8.19
N PRO A 10 6.68 12.36 7.34
CA PRO A 10 7.14 11.50 6.27
C PRO A 10 7.48 10.09 6.80
N GLY A 11 6.92 9.05 6.18
CA GLY A 11 7.14 7.65 6.57
C GLY A 11 6.33 7.17 7.77
N SER A 12 5.56 8.03 8.46
CA SER A 12 4.71 7.65 9.59
C SER A 12 3.65 6.60 9.19
N ARG A 13 3.09 6.70 7.98
CA ARG A 13 2.13 5.74 7.43
C ARG A 13 2.72 5.00 6.23
N LYS A 14 2.84 3.68 6.37
CA LYS A 14 3.20 2.79 5.25
C LYS A 14 1.94 2.37 4.49
N SER A 15 1.98 2.43 3.17
CA SER A 15 0.91 1.90 2.32
C SER A 15 0.80 0.39 2.50
N ARG A 16 -0.41 -0.13 2.67
CA ARG A 16 -0.63 -1.59 2.73
C ARG A 16 -0.47 -2.19 1.34
N LEU A 17 0.22 -3.33 1.29
CA LEU A 17 0.25 -4.17 0.10
C LEU A 17 -1.16 -4.73 -0.16
N ARG A 18 -1.66 -4.58 -1.39
CA ARG A 18 -2.95 -5.13 -1.80
C ARG A 18 -2.74 -6.40 -2.62
N ILE A 19 -2.96 -7.53 -1.96
CA ILE A 19 -2.77 -8.86 -2.54
C ILE A 19 -3.90 -9.19 -3.52
N GLY A 20 -3.60 -9.89 -4.62
CA GLY A 20 -4.60 -10.41 -5.55
C GLY A 20 -5.23 -9.32 -6.42
N ARG A 21 -4.47 -8.30 -6.85
CA ARG A 21 -4.97 -7.16 -7.64
C ARG A 21 -4.27 -7.03 -8.99
N GLY A 22 -4.13 -8.18 -9.67
CA GLY A 22 -3.56 -8.26 -11.02
C GLY A 22 -2.04 -8.34 -11.06
N ILE A 23 -1.49 -8.57 -12.27
CA ILE A 23 -0.06 -8.84 -12.48
C ILE A 23 0.81 -7.63 -12.08
N GLY A 24 0.36 -6.42 -12.42
CA GLY A 24 1.09 -5.18 -12.09
C GLY A 24 1.19 -4.87 -10.59
N SER A 25 0.45 -5.59 -9.73
CA SER A 25 0.55 -5.39 -8.28
C SER A 25 1.74 -6.14 -7.64
N GLY A 26 2.51 -6.92 -8.42
CA GLY A 26 3.62 -7.75 -7.94
C GLY A 26 3.21 -8.94 -7.09
N MET A 27 1.97 -8.95 -6.58
CA MET A 27 1.39 -9.97 -5.69
C MET A 27 0.01 -10.37 -6.20
N GLY A 28 -0.13 -10.50 -7.53
CA GLY A 28 -1.38 -10.77 -8.21
C GLY A 28 -1.82 -12.23 -8.16
N LYS A 29 -1.04 -13.12 -8.78
CA LYS A 29 -1.44 -14.51 -9.03
C LYS A 29 -1.53 -15.34 -7.76
N THR A 30 -0.38 -15.61 -7.14
CA THR A 30 -0.28 -16.45 -5.93
C THR A 30 -0.43 -15.62 -4.65
N GLY A 31 -0.44 -14.29 -4.78
CA GLY A 31 -0.53 -13.40 -3.65
C GLY A 31 0.60 -13.56 -2.63
N GLY A 32 1.78 -14.01 -3.05
CA GLY A 32 2.91 -14.27 -2.17
C GLY A 32 2.88 -15.60 -1.43
N ARG A 33 1.96 -16.51 -1.79
CA ARG A 33 1.78 -17.80 -1.11
C ARG A 33 2.23 -19.00 -1.94
N GLY A 34 2.64 -18.78 -3.18
CA GLY A 34 3.15 -19.84 -4.05
C GLY A 34 4.65 -19.94 -3.87
N GLY A 35 5.10 -21.03 -3.22
CA GLY A 35 6.46 -21.53 -3.35
C GLY A 35 6.64 -22.28 -4.67
#